data_AF-P73235-F1
#
_entry.id   AF-P73235-F1
#
_cell.length_a   1.000
_cell.length_b   1.000
_cell.length_c   1.000
_cell.angle_alpha   90.00
_cell.angle_beta   90.00
_cell.angle_gamma   90.00
#
_symmetry.space_group_name_H-M   'P 1'
#
loop_
_entity.id
_entity.type
_entity.pdbx_description
1 polymer ?
#
loop_
_entity_poly.entity_id
_entity_poly.type
_entity_poly.pdbx_seq_one_letter_code
_entity_poly.pdbx_strand_id
1 'polypeptide(L)'
;MYKSPFFKLRSILLLARNDQRTAPVSGYTLMELVVVVVVIGILSGIVVNAKPWYENPLKNSQDRLQSVIKTARTRAVNSTSTYRITANPNNPSQAIQVQRIRSGSCQANATLREASLATDTTIALNDVSGFAIGDRLKVGGTEADALSVNFGNSTITLGAPVGEKAVGTKVETVKNWKNDSAFLDEDLNVNKKVSQNNADIRMVGKFDNAAEENWSICINSRGLVSLFDADGMMTSNLDLVLTNPRTNEEAKVVIFPGGAMNATAIAMGSGSGGGGAGSESPTSSESPTGGGGTGGEGSEISGGETETSGGETGTSEKCNNGVGNGPEGCSPNDKDNDECPTGAPGAPCRAEKEAKEKAEKEAKEKEEKEKDSKENEGKK
;
A
#
# COMPACT_ATOMS: atom_id res chain seq x y z
N MET A 1 6.58 -3.97 -13.29
CA MET A 1 5.75 -4.69 -14.27
C MET A 1 4.28 -4.30 -14.08
N TYR A 2 3.80 -3.32 -14.85
CA TYR A 2 2.37 -3.01 -14.96
C TYR A 2 1.85 -3.68 -16.24
N LYS A 3 0.99 -4.70 -16.09
CA LYS A 3 0.18 -5.20 -17.20
C LYS A 3 -0.89 -4.15 -17.48
N SER A 4 -0.59 -3.28 -18.44
CA SER A 4 -1.58 -2.47 -19.11
C SER A 4 -2.70 -3.38 -19.62
N PRO A 5 -3.99 -3.09 -19.35
CA PRO A 5 -5.04 -3.68 -20.14
C PRO A 5 -4.92 -3.03 -21.52
N PHE A 6 -4.22 -3.74 -22.41
CA PHE A 6 -4.38 -3.59 -23.84
C PHE A 6 -5.87 -3.84 -24.11
N PHE A 7 -6.67 -2.78 -24.08
CA PHE A 7 -7.98 -2.75 -24.68
C PHE A 7 -7.75 -2.99 -26.15
N LYS A 8 -7.83 -4.27 -26.50
CA LYS A 8 -7.82 -4.78 -27.86
C LYS A 8 -9.10 -4.24 -28.48
N LEU A 9 -9.03 -3.00 -28.97
CA LEU A 9 -9.90 -2.45 -30.00
C LEU A 9 -9.68 -3.31 -31.24
N ARG A 10 -10.17 -4.55 -31.19
CA ARG A 10 -10.54 -5.30 -32.37
C ARG A 10 -11.61 -4.44 -33.03
N SER A 11 -11.16 -3.62 -33.98
CA SER A 11 -11.72 -3.53 -35.31
C SER A 11 -13.12 -4.15 -35.41
N ILE A 12 -14.10 -3.49 -34.81
CA ILE A 12 -15.46 -3.48 -35.33
C ILE A 12 -15.47 -2.30 -36.31
N LEU A 13 -14.61 -2.43 -37.32
CA LEU A 13 -14.84 -1.81 -38.62
C LEU A 13 -15.93 -2.68 -39.25
N LEU A 14 -17.14 -2.61 -38.67
CA LEU A 14 -18.33 -3.09 -39.34
C LEU A 14 -18.43 -2.20 -40.56
N LEU A 15 -18.08 -2.80 -41.70
CA LEU A 15 -18.46 -2.41 -43.04
C LEU A 15 -19.96 -2.09 -43.03
N ALA A 16 -20.31 -0.88 -42.61
CA ALA A 16 -21.47 -0.18 -43.13
C ALA A 16 -21.14 0.03 -44.62
N ARG A 17 -21.45 -1.01 -45.41
CA ARG A 17 -21.62 -0.88 -46.85
C ARG A 17 -22.52 0.33 -47.02
N ASN A 18 -21.89 1.40 -47.47
CA ASN A 18 -22.51 2.65 -47.85
C ASN A 18 -23.29 2.36 -49.13
N ASP A 19 -24.40 1.64 -48.98
CA ASP A 19 -25.41 1.47 -50.01
C ASP A 19 -26.14 2.82 -50.08
N GLN A 20 -25.43 3.84 -50.60
CA GLN A 20 -26.01 5.12 -50.98
C GLN A 20 -26.86 4.88 -52.22
N ARG A 21 -28.01 4.23 -52.00
CA ARG A 21 -29.20 4.66 -52.69
C ARG A 21 -29.36 6.12 -52.28
N THR A 22 -28.96 7.01 -53.18
CA THR A 22 -29.22 8.44 -53.11
C THR A 22 -30.73 8.63 -53.10
N ALA A 23 -31.33 8.43 -51.92
CA ALA A 23 -32.63 9.00 -51.63
C ALA A 23 -32.49 10.51 -51.91
N PRO A 24 -33.47 11.14 -52.56
CA PRO A 24 -33.41 12.56 -52.88
C PRO A 24 -33.05 13.31 -51.60
N VAL A 25 -31.93 14.03 -51.64
CA VAL A 25 -31.44 14.84 -50.53
C VAL A 25 -32.46 15.95 -50.32
N SER A 26 -33.45 15.69 -49.47
CA SER A 26 -34.39 16.69 -49.01
C SER A 26 -33.59 17.64 -48.14
N GLY A 27 -33.31 18.83 -48.67
CA GLY A 27 -32.61 19.87 -47.91
C GLY A 27 -33.35 20.13 -46.60
N TYR A 28 -32.60 20.18 -45.50
CA TYR A 28 -33.14 20.54 -44.20
C TYR A 28 -33.81 21.91 -44.30
N THR A 29 -35.10 21.95 -43.98
CA THR A 29 -35.82 23.21 -44.01
C THR A 29 -35.34 24.08 -42.84
N LEU A 30 -35.28 25.40 -43.03
CA LEU A 30 -34.89 26.33 -41.97
C LEU A 30 -35.74 26.13 -40.70
N MET A 31 -37.01 25.77 -40.88
CA MET A 31 -37.95 25.43 -39.80
C MET A 31 -37.48 24.24 -38.97
N GLU A 32 -36.93 23.20 -39.61
CA GLU A 32 -36.45 21.99 -38.93
C GLU A 32 -35.24 22.29 -38.04
N LEU A 33 -34.31 23.13 -38.51
CA LEU A 33 -33.17 23.59 -37.70
C LEU A 33 -33.62 24.38 -36.46
N VAL A 34 -34.63 25.24 -36.59
CA VAL A 34 -35.17 26.00 -35.44
C VAL A 34 -35.78 25.06 -34.41
N VAL A 35 -36.52 24.03 -34.83
CA VAL A 35 -37.08 23.03 -33.91
C VAL A 35 -35.98 22.27 -33.17
N VAL A 36 -34.91 21.86 -33.86
CA VAL A 36 -33.77 21.15 -33.23
C VAL A 36 -33.08 22.03 -32.19
N VAL A 37 -32.84 23.32 -32.48
CA VAL A 37 -32.22 24.26 -31.53
C VAL A 37 -33.10 24.47 -30.30
N VAL A 38 -34.42 24.57 -30.48
CA VAL A 38 -35.38 24.69 -29.35
C VAL A 38 -35.38 23.42 -28.50
N VAL A 39 -35.38 22.23 -29.11
CA VAL A 39 -35.32 20.96 -28.37
C VAL A 39 -34.02 20.82 -27.59
N ILE A 40 -32.87 21.17 -28.18
CA ILE A 40 -31.58 21.17 -27.47
C ILE A 40 -31.57 22.20 -26.33
N GLY A 41 -32.17 23.37 -26.55
CA GLY A 41 -32.33 24.41 -25.52
C GLY A 41 -33.14 23.92 -24.31
N ILE A 42 -34.25 23.22 -24.56
CA ILE A 42 -35.08 22.65 -23.49
C ILE A 42 -34.35 21.50 -22.78
N LEU A 43 -33.70 20.59 -23.52
CA LEU A 43 -32.98 19.46 -22.94
C LEU A 43 -31.76 19.90 -22.13
N SER A 44 -31.01 20.91 -22.58
CA SER A 44 -29.85 21.45 -21.85
C SER A 44 -30.24 22.08 -20.50
N GLY A 45 -31.44 22.67 -20.39
CA GLY A 45 -31.97 23.20 -19.13
C GLY A 45 -32.21 22.13 -18.05
N ILE A 46 -32.52 20.89 -18.45
CA ILE A 46 -32.81 19.79 -17.52
C ILE A 46 -31.52 19.16 -16.96
N VAL A 47 -30.46 19.08 -17.77
CA VAL A 47 -29.21 18.40 -17.40
C VAL A 47 -28.46 19.10 -16.26
N VAL A 48 -28.59 20.43 -16.12
CA VAL A 48 -27.85 21.20 -15.10
C VAL A 48 -28.29 20.87 -13.67
N ASN A 49 -29.57 20.49 -13.46
CA ASN A 49 -30.10 20.16 -12.13
C ASN A 49 -29.93 18.68 -11.73
N ALA A 50 -29.42 17.82 -12.60
CA ALA A 50 -29.19 16.41 -12.29
C ALA A 50 -27.90 16.15 -11.47
N LYS A 51 -27.03 17.15 -11.33
CA LYS A 51 -25.72 17.02 -10.68
C LYS A 51 -25.74 16.52 -9.22
N PRO A 52 -26.62 16.97 -8.30
CA PRO A 52 -26.59 16.54 -6.91
C PRO A 52 -27.01 15.08 -6.69
N TRP A 53 -27.64 14.42 -7.67
CA TRP A 53 -28.08 13.02 -7.53
C TRP A 53 -26.97 12.01 -7.88
N TYR A 54 -25.98 12.41 -8.68
CA TYR A 54 -24.93 11.49 -9.14
C TYR A 54 -23.72 11.43 -8.19
N GLU A 55 -23.43 12.51 -7.46
CA GLU A 55 -22.28 12.57 -6.56
C GLU A 55 -22.73 12.37 -5.11
N ASN A 56 -22.83 11.11 -4.66
CA ASN A 56 -22.95 10.82 -3.23
C ASN A 56 -21.56 11.00 -2.56
N PRO A 57 -21.33 12.09 -1.81
CA PRO A 57 -20.01 12.39 -1.25
C PRO A 57 -19.56 11.31 -0.27
N LEU A 58 -20.51 10.72 0.46
CA LEU A 58 -20.27 9.69 1.46
C LEU A 58 -19.78 8.39 0.82
N LYS A 59 -20.41 7.97 -0.28
CA LYS A 59 -19.94 6.84 -1.09
C LYS A 59 -18.56 7.11 -1.71
N ASN A 60 -18.33 8.32 -2.22
CA ASN A 60 -17.02 8.68 -2.78
C ASN A 60 -15.91 8.63 -1.71
N SER A 61 -16.16 9.12 -0.51
CA SER A 61 -15.24 9.03 0.63
C SER A 61 -14.96 7.57 1.02
N GLN A 62 -15.99 6.72 1.03
CA GLN A 62 -15.88 5.29 1.30
C GLN A 62 -15.00 4.59 0.26
N ASP A 63 -15.27 4.81 -1.02
CA ASP A 63 -14.53 4.19 -2.13
C ASP A 63 -13.05 4.65 -2.14
N ARG A 64 -12.78 5.92 -1.80
CA ARG A 64 -11.43 6.46 -1.63
C ARG A 64 -10.67 5.80 -0.48
N LEU A 65 -11.28 5.71 0.69
CA LEU A 65 -10.69 5.09 1.86
C LEU A 65 -10.31 3.63 1.58
N GLN A 66 -11.20 2.88 0.92
CA GLN A 66 -10.90 1.53 0.45
C GLN A 66 -9.76 1.50 -0.55
N SER A 67 -9.74 2.43 -1.50
CA SER A 67 -8.67 2.53 -2.51
C SER A 67 -7.31 2.77 -1.86
N VAL A 68 -7.22 3.68 -0.88
CA VAL A 68 -5.98 3.95 -0.15
C VAL A 68 -5.50 2.71 0.60
N ILE A 69 -6.37 2.00 1.31
CA ILE A 69 -5.99 0.79 2.04
C ILE A 69 -5.54 -0.33 1.09
N LYS A 70 -6.27 -0.55 -0.03
CA LYS A 70 -5.89 -1.52 -1.07
C LYS A 70 -4.54 -1.17 -1.71
N THR A 71 -4.30 0.11 -1.96
CA THR A 71 -3.05 0.62 -2.52
C THR A 71 -1.90 0.45 -1.54
N ALA A 72 -2.07 0.84 -0.28
CA ALA A 72 -1.08 0.63 0.78
C ALA A 72 -0.73 -0.85 0.93
N ARG A 73 -1.71 -1.75 0.88
CA ARG A 73 -1.47 -3.20 0.91
C ARG A 73 -0.65 -3.68 -0.27
N THR A 74 -1.03 -3.29 -1.48
CA THR A 74 -0.30 -3.66 -2.71
C THR A 74 1.14 -3.17 -2.66
N ARG A 75 1.37 -1.97 -2.13
CA ARG A 75 2.71 -1.40 -1.98
C ARG A 75 3.52 -2.07 -0.88
N ALA A 76 2.89 -2.43 0.24
CA ALA A 76 3.55 -3.15 1.33
C ALA A 76 4.18 -4.46 0.82
N VAL A 77 3.41 -5.22 0.03
CA VAL A 77 3.86 -6.44 -0.63
C VAL A 77 4.96 -6.16 -1.66
N ASN A 78 4.72 -5.23 -2.59
CA ASN A 78 5.65 -4.97 -3.70
C ASN A 78 6.99 -4.36 -3.26
N SER A 79 7.00 -3.59 -2.18
CA SER A 79 8.21 -2.92 -1.67
C SER A 79 8.81 -3.61 -0.44
N THR A 80 8.28 -4.78 -0.06
CA THR A 80 8.68 -5.55 1.13
C THR A 80 8.82 -4.66 2.37
N SER A 81 7.91 -3.70 2.51
CA SER A 81 7.95 -2.65 3.53
C SER A 81 6.64 -2.67 4.29
N THR A 82 6.65 -2.14 5.51
CA THR A 82 5.46 -2.05 6.33
C THR A 82 4.85 -0.67 6.20
N TYR A 83 3.52 -0.65 6.09
CA TYR A 83 2.72 0.56 5.98
C TYR A 83 1.84 0.73 7.22
N ARG A 84 1.71 1.97 7.69
CA ARG A 84 0.80 2.36 8.76
C ARG A 84 -0.15 3.43 8.24
N ILE A 85 -1.43 3.21 8.43
CA ILE A 85 -2.50 4.17 8.15
C ILE A 85 -3.06 4.60 9.50
N THR A 86 -3.03 5.88 9.78
CA THR A 86 -3.54 6.48 11.01
C THR A 86 -4.42 7.66 10.66
N ALA A 87 -5.25 8.12 11.61
CA ALA A 87 -5.84 9.44 11.53
C ALA A 87 -4.72 10.50 11.46
N ASN A 88 -4.94 11.57 10.68
CA ASN A 88 -4.02 12.69 10.61
C ASN A 88 -4.09 13.48 11.92
N PRO A 89 -3.00 13.68 12.68
CA PRO A 89 -3.05 14.34 13.98
C PRO A 89 -3.53 15.79 13.90
N ASN A 90 -3.34 16.46 12.76
CA ASN A 90 -3.76 17.83 12.56
C ASN A 90 -5.25 17.92 12.16
N ASN A 91 -5.82 16.83 11.63
CA ASN A 91 -7.21 16.76 11.23
C ASN A 91 -7.75 15.32 11.28
N PRO A 92 -7.90 14.73 12.49
CA PRO A 92 -8.14 13.30 12.65
C PRO A 92 -9.50 12.86 12.11
N SER A 93 -10.43 13.80 12.01
CA SER A 93 -11.79 13.56 11.55
C SER A 93 -11.98 13.64 10.04
N GLN A 94 -10.99 14.12 9.27
CA GLN A 94 -11.17 14.40 7.83
C GLN A 94 -10.00 13.93 6.97
N ALA A 95 -8.87 13.59 7.57
CA ALA A 95 -7.72 13.10 6.82
C ALA A 95 -7.10 11.88 7.50
N ILE A 96 -6.62 10.98 6.67
CA ILE A 96 -5.71 9.91 7.07
C ILE A 96 -4.28 10.31 6.72
N GLN A 97 -3.32 9.66 7.34
CA GLN A 97 -1.92 9.73 6.97
C GLN A 97 -1.44 8.31 6.67
N VAL A 98 -0.65 8.16 5.62
CA VAL A 98 -0.03 6.88 5.26
C VAL A 98 1.48 7.01 5.43
N GLN A 99 2.01 6.15 6.28
CA GLN A 99 3.42 6.12 6.64
C GLN A 99 4.02 4.79 6.26
N ARG A 100 5.30 4.80 5.92
CA ARG A 100 6.09 3.63 5.57
C ARG A 100 7.30 3.53 6.47
N ILE A 101 7.66 2.30 6.79
CA ILE A 101 8.94 1.91 7.38
C ILE A 101 9.56 0.81 6.52
N ARG A 102 10.89 0.80 6.39
CA ARG A 102 11.64 -0.30 5.76
C ARG A 102 11.80 -1.43 6.78
N SER A 103 10.67 -1.99 7.22
CA SER A 103 10.65 -3.15 8.09
C SER A 103 9.64 -4.16 7.60
N GLY A 104 9.91 -5.44 7.90
CA GLY A 104 9.02 -6.55 7.54
C GLY A 104 7.74 -6.61 8.36
N SER A 105 7.69 -5.96 9.54
CA SER A 105 6.52 -5.99 10.43
C SER A 105 6.12 -4.65 11.03
N CYS A 106 4.92 -4.67 11.63
CA CYS A 106 4.26 -3.55 12.28
C CYS A 106 4.83 -3.16 13.63
N GLN A 107 5.13 -4.19 14.43
CA GLN A 107 5.70 -4.08 15.76
C GLN A 107 6.42 -5.40 16.00
N ALA A 108 7.75 -5.39 15.89
CA ALA A 108 8.55 -6.50 16.40
C ALA A 108 9.05 -6.11 17.79
N ASN A 109 8.69 -6.92 18.77
CA ASN A 109 9.15 -6.78 20.15
C ASN A 109 9.47 -8.16 20.70
N ALA A 110 10.64 -8.30 21.28
CA ALA A 110 11.09 -9.51 21.95
C ALA A 110 12.00 -9.15 23.12
N THR A 111 12.46 -10.16 23.83
CA THR A 111 13.45 -10.02 24.88
C THR A 111 14.64 -10.91 24.61
N LEU A 112 15.83 -10.47 25.04
CA LEU A 112 17.04 -11.28 24.99
C LEU A 112 16.83 -12.58 25.80
N ARG A 113 17.11 -13.72 25.16
CA ARG A 113 17.12 -15.04 25.80
C ARG A 113 18.38 -15.25 26.64
N GLU A 114 19.48 -14.67 26.18
CA GLU A 114 20.82 -14.78 26.76
C GLU A 114 21.42 -13.38 26.93
N ALA A 115 22.32 -13.20 27.89
CA ALA A 115 23.02 -11.93 28.04
C ALA A 115 23.90 -11.68 26.81
N SER A 116 23.96 -10.44 26.34
CA SER A 116 24.87 -10.02 25.28
C SER A 116 26.15 -9.49 25.91
N LEU A 117 27.31 -9.86 25.36
CA LEU A 117 28.60 -9.27 25.72
C LEU A 117 28.86 -7.97 24.93
N ALA A 118 29.87 -7.21 25.37
CA ALA A 118 30.23 -5.92 24.76
C ALA A 118 30.58 -6.00 23.26
N THR A 119 31.06 -7.16 22.80
CA THR A 119 31.52 -7.39 21.43
C THR A 119 30.55 -8.22 20.60
N ASP A 120 29.46 -8.70 21.19
CA ASP A 120 28.55 -9.61 20.51
C ASP A 120 27.77 -8.87 19.44
N THR A 121 27.87 -9.37 18.21
CA THR A 121 27.04 -8.94 17.09
C THR A 121 25.87 -9.88 16.88
N THR A 122 25.83 -11.04 17.52
CA THR A 122 24.71 -11.98 17.41
C THR A 122 23.99 -12.04 18.74
N ILE A 123 22.69 -11.73 18.73
CA ILE A 123 21.85 -11.77 19.91
C ILE A 123 20.83 -12.92 19.79
N ALA A 124 20.59 -13.63 20.90
CA ALA A 124 19.54 -14.64 20.99
C ALA A 124 18.28 -14.02 21.58
N LEU A 125 17.15 -14.19 20.91
CA LEU A 125 15.84 -13.70 21.34
C LEU A 125 14.93 -14.87 21.74
N ASN A 126 13.94 -14.59 22.58
CA ASN A 126 12.88 -15.56 22.86
C ASN A 126 12.01 -15.80 21.63
N ASP A 127 11.81 -14.78 20.80
CA ASP A 127 11.08 -14.85 19.54
C ASP A 127 11.71 -13.86 18.54
N VAL A 128 11.90 -14.30 17.29
CA VAL A 128 12.34 -13.44 16.18
C VAL A 128 11.21 -13.12 15.21
N SER A 129 9.98 -13.54 15.51
CA SER A 129 8.80 -13.26 14.70
C SER A 129 8.58 -11.76 14.56
N GLY A 130 8.48 -11.31 13.31
CA GLY A 130 8.29 -9.91 12.96
C GLY A 130 9.57 -9.12 12.72
N PHE A 131 10.74 -9.60 13.14
CA PHE A 131 12.00 -8.97 12.73
C PHE A 131 12.35 -9.35 11.29
N ALA A 132 12.93 -8.42 10.54
CA ALA A 132 13.38 -8.62 9.18
C ALA A 132 14.82 -8.11 8.98
N ILE A 133 15.46 -8.61 7.93
CA ILE A 133 16.77 -8.12 7.50
C ILE A 133 16.64 -6.65 7.09
N GLY A 134 17.57 -5.82 7.55
CA GLY A 134 17.58 -4.37 7.36
C GLY A 134 16.79 -3.58 8.40
N ASP A 135 16.11 -4.25 9.34
CA ASP A 135 15.44 -3.57 10.44
C ASP A 135 16.45 -2.84 11.33
N ARG A 136 16.16 -1.59 11.69
CA ARG A 136 16.91 -0.89 12.74
C ARG A 136 16.32 -1.24 14.09
N LEU A 137 17.09 -1.90 14.94
CA LEU A 137 16.66 -2.41 16.24
C LEU A 137 17.19 -1.54 17.37
N LYS A 138 16.45 -1.49 18.48
CA LYS A 138 16.87 -0.89 19.74
C LYS A 138 16.92 -2.00 20.80
N VAL A 139 18.13 -2.34 21.22
CA VAL A 139 18.42 -3.37 22.25
C VAL A 139 18.82 -2.67 23.54
N GLY A 140 17.88 -2.58 24.50
CA GLY A 140 18.15 -1.93 25.78
C GLY A 140 18.72 -0.51 25.65
N GLY A 141 18.21 0.27 24.69
CA GLY A 141 18.66 1.63 24.42
C GLY A 141 19.69 1.79 23.30
N THR A 142 20.45 0.75 22.95
CA THR A 142 21.46 0.81 21.89
C THR A 142 20.84 0.46 20.55
N GLU A 143 21.07 1.27 19.51
CA GLU A 143 20.55 1.01 18.17
C GLU A 143 21.56 0.25 17.29
N ALA A 144 21.08 -0.74 16.53
CA ALA A 144 21.88 -1.48 15.56
C ALA A 144 20.99 -2.00 14.42
N ASP A 145 21.55 -2.14 13.22
CA ASP A 145 20.83 -2.71 12.07
C ASP A 145 20.90 -4.24 12.08
N ALA A 146 19.78 -4.91 11.83
CA ALA A 146 19.71 -6.36 11.67
C ALA A 146 20.25 -6.78 10.29
N LEU A 147 21.39 -7.45 10.25
CA LEU A 147 21.99 -7.97 9.02
C LEU A 147 21.45 -9.35 8.64
N SER A 148 21.08 -10.16 9.63
CA SER A 148 20.50 -11.49 9.41
C SER A 148 19.50 -11.84 10.51
N VAL A 149 18.47 -12.61 10.17
CA VAL A 149 17.48 -13.14 11.11
C VAL A 149 17.39 -14.65 10.90
N ASN A 150 17.70 -15.43 11.94
CA ASN A 150 17.63 -16.89 11.91
C ASN A 150 16.46 -17.38 12.76
N PHE A 151 15.41 -17.84 12.09
CA PHE A 151 14.19 -18.36 12.73
C PHE A 151 14.39 -19.73 13.40
N GLY A 152 15.40 -20.51 13.00
CA GLY A 152 15.61 -21.86 13.54
C GLY A 152 16.17 -21.88 14.97
N ASN A 153 16.93 -20.85 15.34
CA ASN A 153 17.52 -20.71 16.67
C ASN A 153 17.12 -19.41 17.40
N SER A 154 16.24 -18.62 16.78
CA SER A 154 15.81 -17.30 17.24
C SER A 154 16.97 -16.33 17.48
N THR A 155 17.91 -16.23 16.54
CA THR A 155 19.03 -15.29 16.63
C THR A 155 18.96 -14.20 15.57
N ILE A 156 19.50 -13.02 15.90
CA ILE A 156 19.67 -11.90 14.96
C ILE A 156 21.15 -11.51 14.96
N THR A 157 21.75 -11.44 13.77
CA THR A 157 23.07 -10.82 13.60
C THR A 157 22.89 -9.33 13.32
N LEU A 158 23.59 -8.50 14.07
CA LEU A 158 23.57 -7.05 14.05
C LEU A 158 24.80 -6.51 13.31
N GLY A 159 24.66 -5.31 12.73
CA GLY A 159 25.75 -4.61 12.05
C GLY A 159 26.76 -3.97 12.99
N ALA A 160 26.41 -3.83 14.28
CA ALA A 160 27.28 -3.31 15.31
C ALA A 160 26.95 -3.99 16.65
N PRO A 161 27.94 -4.15 17.55
CA PRO A 161 27.69 -4.68 18.88
C PRO A 161 26.83 -3.72 19.70
N VAL A 162 25.93 -4.26 20.53
CA VAL A 162 24.96 -3.48 21.33
C VAL A 162 25.43 -3.20 22.77
N GLY A 163 26.64 -3.66 23.11
CA GLY A 163 27.19 -3.58 24.46
C GLY A 163 26.69 -4.71 25.36
N GLU A 164 27.14 -4.70 26.62
CA GLU A 164 26.66 -5.65 27.62
C GLU A 164 25.18 -5.41 27.95
N LYS A 165 24.35 -6.44 27.80
CA LYS A 165 22.91 -6.39 28.09
C LYS A 165 22.49 -7.66 28.84
N ALA A 166 21.69 -7.49 29.88
CA ALA A 166 21.20 -8.61 30.66
C ALA A 166 20.13 -9.43 29.90
N VAL A 167 19.95 -10.68 30.30
CA VAL A 167 18.80 -11.52 29.90
C VAL A 167 17.48 -10.75 30.16
N GLY A 168 16.50 -10.90 29.29
CA GLY A 168 15.21 -10.21 29.41
C GLY A 168 15.22 -8.77 28.89
N THR A 169 16.37 -8.23 28.48
CA THR A 169 16.44 -6.89 27.88
C THR A 169 15.52 -6.80 26.65
N LYS A 170 14.68 -5.77 26.60
CA LYS A 170 13.76 -5.53 25.48
C LYS A 170 14.51 -5.22 24.19
N VAL A 171 14.07 -5.85 23.10
CA VAL A 171 14.50 -5.62 21.73
C VAL A 171 13.29 -5.19 20.93
N GLU A 172 13.31 -3.98 20.39
CA GLU A 172 12.21 -3.43 19.62
C GLU A 172 12.72 -2.78 18.32
N THR A 173 11.92 -2.82 17.26
CA THR A 173 12.21 -2.06 16.04
C THR A 173 12.13 -0.55 16.30
N VAL A 174 13.15 0.20 15.91
CA VAL A 174 13.15 1.66 15.93
C VAL A 174 12.07 2.15 14.98
N LYS A 175 11.06 2.84 15.53
CA LYS A 175 9.91 3.35 14.79
C LYS A 175 10.27 4.62 14.02
N ASN A 176 10.96 4.49 12.90
CA ASN A 176 11.33 5.58 11.98
C ASN A 176 10.33 5.72 10.82
N TRP A 177 9.04 5.80 11.16
CA TRP A 177 7.95 6.01 10.21
C TRP A 177 8.14 7.31 9.42
N LYS A 178 8.03 7.21 8.10
CA LYS A 178 8.08 8.37 7.20
C LYS A 178 6.78 8.44 6.40
N ASN A 179 6.23 9.63 6.19
CA ASN A 179 5.08 9.79 5.30
C ASN A 179 5.46 9.29 3.89
N ASP A 180 4.60 8.46 3.28
CA ASP A 180 4.87 7.97 1.92
C ASP A 180 4.34 9.00 0.91
N SER A 181 5.27 9.73 0.28
CA SER A 181 4.98 10.83 -0.65
C SER A 181 4.27 10.41 -1.94
N ALA A 182 4.08 9.11 -2.15
CA ALA A 182 3.39 8.61 -3.32
C ALA A 182 1.89 8.34 -3.05
N PHE A 183 1.39 8.71 -1.87
CA PHE A 183 -0.02 9.01 -1.66
C PHE A 183 -0.22 10.52 -1.77
N LEU A 184 -1.13 10.94 -2.63
CA LEU A 184 -1.41 12.35 -2.84
C LEU A 184 -2.32 12.87 -1.70
N ASP A 185 -2.16 14.14 -1.32
CA ASP A 185 -2.96 14.74 -0.24
C ASP A 185 -4.47 14.69 -0.55
N GLU A 186 -4.85 14.71 -1.84
CA GLU A 186 -6.25 14.61 -2.28
C GLU A 186 -6.88 13.23 -2.05
N ASP A 187 -6.06 12.18 -2.01
CA ASP A 187 -6.48 10.80 -1.76
C ASP A 187 -6.53 10.50 -0.25
N LEU A 188 -5.66 11.16 0.52
CA LEU A 188 -5.59 11.06 1.97
C LEU A 188 -6.70 11.85 2.68
N ASN A 189 -7.32 12.79 1.99
CA ASN A 189 -8.47 13.53 2.50
C ASN A 189 -9.76 12.79 2.16
N VAL A 190 -10.47 12.29 3.19
CA VAL A 190 -11.81 11.70 2.99
C VAL A 190 -12.80 12.75 2.50
N ASN A 191 -12.51 14.03 2.70
CA ASN A 191 -13.28 15.14 2.16
C ASN A 191 -12.63 15.65 0.86
N LYS A 192 -13.24 15.37 -0.29
CA LYS A 192 -12.88 16.13 -1.49
C LYS A 192 -13.35 17.56 -1.25
N LYS A 193 -12.47 18.56 -1.39
CA LYS A 193 -12.86 19.99 -1.32
C LYS A 193 -13.91 20.30 -2.39
N VAL A 194 -15.18 20.03 -2.09
CA VAL A 194 -16.33 20.55 -2.83
C VAL A 194 -16.60 21.90 -2.20
N SER A 195 -16.07 22.98 -2.79
CA SER A 195 -16.35 24.36 -2.38
C SER A 195 -15.89 24.74 -0.95
N GLN A 196 -14.62 25.14 -0.88
CA GLN A 196 -13.92 26.03 0.06
C GLN A 196 -14.23 26.18 1.57
N ASN A 197 -15.33 25.77 2.21
CA ASN A 197 -15.49 26.09 3.65
C ASN A 197 -16.31 25.14 4.53
N ASN A 198 -16.88 24.04 4.02
CA ASN A 198 -17.61 23.10 4.87
C ASN A 198 -17.12 21.68 4.64
N ALA A 199 -16.65 21.05 5.72
CA ALA A 199 -16.33 19.65 5.69
C ALA A 199 -17.62 18.82 5.68
N ASP A 200 -17.92 18.21 4.54
CA ASP A 200 -19.14 17.43 4.35
C ASP A 200 -19.10 16.00 4.93
N ILE A 201 -17.93 15.49 5.37
CA ILE A 201 -17.79 14.13 5.90
C ILE A 201 -16.84 14.12 7.10
N ARG A 202 -17.29 13.50 8.19
CA ARG A 202 -16.52 13.23 9.41
C ARG A 202 -16.23 11.73 9.50
N MET A 203 -14.99 11.36 9.83
CA MET A 203 -14.56 9.98 10.04
C MET A 203 -14.31 9.72 11.53
N VAL A 204 -14.78 8.59 12.03
CA VAL A 204 -14.52 8.09 13.39
C VAL A 204 -14.19 6.61 13.30
N GLY A 205 -13.08 6.17 13.90
CA GLY A 205 -12.77 4.75 14.04
C GLY A 205 -13.46 4.19 15.28
N LYS A 206 -13.99 2.98 15.19
CA LYS A 206 -14.58 2.28 16.33
C LYS A 206 -14.05 0.86 16.44
N PHE A 207 -13.69 0.45 17.65
CA PHE A 207 -13.47 -0.95 18.03
C PHE A 207 -14.59 -1.36 18.98
N ASP A 208 -15.27 -2.48 18.70
CA ASP A 208 -16.36 -2.99 19.55
C ASP A 208 -17.43 -1.94 19.92
N ASN A 209 -17.67 -0.99 19.01
CA ASN A 209 -18.55 0.19 19.14
C ASN A 209 -18.05 1.36 20.00
N ALA A 210 -16.88 1.25 20.64
CA ALA A 210 -16.23 2.37 21.31
C ALA A 210 -15.55 3.28 20.27
N ALA A 211 -15.78 4.59 20.34
CA ALA A 211 -15.16 5.55 19.44
C ALA A 211 -13.73 5.83 19.88
N GLU A 212 -12.78 5.63 18.97
CA GLU A 212 -11.36 5.80 19.21
C GLU A 212 -10.78 6.85 18.27
N GLU A 213 -9.96 7.74 18.82
CA GLU A 213 -9.21 8.73 18.03
C GLU A 213 -7.82 8.22 17.64
N ASN A 214 -7.31 7.22 18.37
CA ASN A 214 -5.95 6.69 18.26
C ASN A 214 -5.88 5.32 17.56
N TRP A 215 -6.80 5.06 16.62
CA TRP A 215 -6.72 3.83 15.84
C TRP A 215 -5.57 3.88 14.82
N SER A 216 -4.99 2.73 14.54
CA SER A 216 -4.07 2.55 13.42
C SER A 216 -4.25 1.21 12.74
N ILE A 217 -4.12 1.24 11.41
CA ILE A 217 -4.08 0.05 10.57
C ILE A 217 -2.62 -0.13 10.19
N CYS A 218 -2.07 -1.31 10.45
CA CYS A 218 -0.75 -1.63 9.99
C CYS A 218 -0.78 -2.81 9.03
N ILE A 219 -0.06 -2.66 7.92
CA ILE A 219 0.02 -3.63 6.84
C ILE A 219 1.47 -4.05 6.69
N ASN A 220 1.76 -5.30 7.01
CA ASN A 220 3.12 -5.81 6.94
C ASN A 220 3.55 -6.11 5.49
N SER A 221 4.82 -6.46 5.32
CA SER A 221 5.41 -6.82 4.01
C SER A 221 4.74 -8.02 3.31
N ARG A 222 3.95 -8.82 4.03
CA ARG A 222 3.16 -9.94 3.49
C ARG A 222 1.73 -9.55 3.15
N GLY A 223 1.36 -8.28 3.33
CA GLY A 223 0.01 -7.77 3.11
C GLY A 223 -1.00 -8.24 4.15
N LEU A 224 -0.56 -8.72 5.32
CA LEU A 224 -1.42 -9.00 6.46
C LEU A 224 -1.70 -7.70 7.21
N VAL A 225 -2.95 -7.50 7.59
CA VAL A 225 -3.39 -6.32 8.33
C VAL A 225 -3.52 -6.64 9.81
N SER A 226 -2.87 -5.84 10.64
CA SER A 226 -3.04 -5.80 12.09
C SER A 226 -3.62 -4.45 12.47
N LEU A 227 -4.54 -4.46 13.43
CA LEU A 227 -5.23 -3.27 13.90
C LEU A 227 -4.69 -2.91 15.29
N PHE A 228 -4.62 -1.63 15.58
CA PHE A 228 -4.16 -1.15 16.88
C PHE A 228 -5.02 0.02 17.35
N ASP A 229 -5.13 0.14 18.66
CA ASP A 229 -5.68 1.30 19.37
C ASP A 229 -4.57 1.93 20.24
N ALA A 230 -4.97 2.70 21.26
CA ALA A 230 -4.03 3.29 22.22
C ALA A 230 -3.35 2.24 23.12
N ASP A 231 -4.01 1.11 23.38
CA ASP A 231 -3.59 0.09 24.34
C ASP A 231 -2.76 -1.04 23.70
N GLY A 232 -2.89 -1.25 22.38
CA GLY A 232 -2.06 -2.21 21.67
C GLY A 232 -2.70 -2.80 20.43
N MET A 233 -2.35 -4.05 20.13
CA MET A 233 -2.89 -4.78 18.98
C MET A 233 -4.30 -5.28 19.31
N MET A 234 -5.23 -5.01 18.40
CA MET A 234 -6.64 -5.39 18.52
C MET A 234 -6.95 -6.68 17.75
N THR A 235 -7.80 -7.50 18.34
CA THR A 235 -8.37 -8.70 17.69
C THR A 235 -9.79 -8.46 17.15
N SER A 236 -10.42 -7.36 17.55
CA SER A 236 -11.72 -6.93 17.01
C SER A 236 -11.57 -6.17 15.69
N ASN A 237 -12.69 -6.03 14.99
CA ASN A 237 -12.74 -5.32 13.72
C ASN A 237 -12.66 -3.81 13.95
N LEU A 238 -12.03 -3.10 13.03
CA LEU A 238 -12.05 -1.64 12.99
C LEU A 238 -13.17 -1.18 12.07
N ASP A 239 -14.12 -0.46 12.66
CA ASP A 239 -15.21 0.18 11.95
C ASP A 239 -14.88 1.65 11.70
N LEU A 240 -14.53 1.99 10.46
CA LEU A 240 -14.38 3.38 10.05
C LEU A 240 -15.74 3.92 9.62
N VAL A 241 -16.38 4.67 10.52
CA VAL A 241 -17.68 5.30 10.31
C VAL A 241 -17.47 6.68 9.72
N LEU A 242 -18.01 6.88 8.51
CA LEU A 242 -18.08 8.15 7.82
C LEU A 242 -19.48 8.72 8.03
N THR A 243 -19.59 9.96 8.51
CA THR A 243 -20.86 10.63 8.79
C THR A 243 -20.93 11.92 7.99
N ASN A 244 -22.01 12.13 7.25
CA ASN A 244 -22.33 13.44 6.68
C ASN A 244 -23.08 14.28 7.74
N PRO A 245 -22.48 15.34 8.30
CA PRO A 245 -23.10 16.10 9.38
C PRO A 245 -24.32 16.92 8.91
N ARG A 246 -24.53 17.09 7.59
CA ARG A 246 -25.68 17.81 7.04
C ARG A 246 -26.92 16.92 6.95
N THR A 247 -26.73 15.69 6.46
CA THR A 247 -27.83 14.73 6.24
C THR A 247 -28.00 13.76 7.39
N ASN A 248 -27.02 13.69 8.31
CA ASN A 248 -26.87 12.61 9.29
C ASN A 248 -26.91 11.24 8.62
N GLU A 249 -26.37 11.09 7.41
CA GLU A 249 -26.20 9.77 6.79
C GLU A 249 -24.84 9.19 7.17
N GLU A 250 -24.79 7.87 7.31
CA GLU A 250 -23.58 7.15 7.67
C GLU A 250 -23.18 6.09 6.63
N ALA A 251 -21.88 5.97 6.40
CA ALA A 251 -21.30 4.86 5.65
C ALA A 251 -20.19 4.24 6.48
N LYS A 252 -20.05 2.91 6.36
CA LYS A 252 -19.15 2.13 7.19
C LYS A 252 -18.15 1.39 6.31
N VAL A 253 -16.87 1.48 6.67
CA VAL A 253 -15.83 0.59 6.17
C VAL A 253 -15.36 -0.28 7.33
N VAL A 254 -15.69 -1.58 7.27
CA VAL A 254 -15.27 -2.57 8.25
C VAL A 254 -13.96 -3.18 7.77
N ILE A 255 -12.94 -3.16 8.63
CA ILE A 255 -11.63 -3.75 8.37
C ILE A 255 -11.44 -4.88 9.37
N PHE A 256 -11.23 -6.09 8.86
CA PHE A 256 -11.00 -7.27 9.67
C PHE A 256 -9.50 -7.47 9.88
N PRO A 257 -9.06 -7.97 11.05
CA PRO A 257 -7.73 -8.53 11.21
C PRO A 257 -7.44 -9.54 10.09
N GLY A 258 -6.23 -9.48 9.52
CA GLY A 258 -5.86 -10.28 8.34
C GLY A 258 -6.14 -9.59 6.99
N GLY A 259 -6.92 -8.50 6.97
CA GLY A 259 -6.98 -7.58 5.83
C GLY A 259 -8.13 -7.75 4.86
N ALA A 260 -9.17 -8.52 5.25
CA ALA A 260 -10.45 -8.43 4.58
C ALA A 260 -11.11 -7.07 4.88
N MET A 261 -11.92 -6.58 3.95
CA MET A 261 -12.65 -5.32 4.09
C MET A 261 -14.08 -5.48 3.59
N ASN A 262 -15.02 -4.83 4.27
CA ASN A 262 -16.41 -4.72 3.83
C ASN A 262 -16.85 -3.25 3.83
N ALA A 263 -17.54 -2.81 2.78
CA ALA A 263 -18.18 -1.50 2.71
C ALA A 263 -19.69 -1.68 2.78
N THR A 264 -20.33 -0.96 3.70
CA THR A 264 -21.79 -0.94 3.78
C THR A 264 -22.24 0.51 3.88
N ALA A 265 -23.15 0.91 2.98
CA ALA A 265 -23.88 2.16 3.14
C ALA A 265 -24.96 1.92 4.20
N ILE A 266 -24.96 2.70 5.28
CA ILE A 266 -25.99 2.62 6.30
C ILE A 266 -27.04 3.64 5.89
N ALA A 267 -28.09 3.19 5.21
CA ALA A 267 -29.27 4.02 5.01
C ALA A 267 -29.86 4.30 6.40
N MET A 268 -29.58 5.47 6.97
CA MET A 268 -30.32 5.92 8.13
C MET A 268 -31.76 6.03 7.68
N GLY A 269 -32.64 5.24 8.32
CA GLY A 269 -34.05 5.23 8.03
C GLY A 269 -34.55 6.67 8.04
N SER A 270 -34.86 7.20 6.85
CA SER A 270 -35.57 8.44 6.69
C SER A 270 -36.86 8.28 7.49
N GLY A 271 -36.89 8.89 8.67
CA GLY A 271 -38.11 9.07 9.45
C GLY A 271 -39.00 10.04 8.69
N SER A 272 -39.58 9.59 7.59
CA SER A 272 -40.65 10.28 6.88
C SER A 272 -41.43 9.24 6.10
N GLY A 273 -42.62 8.92 6.61
CA GLY A 273 -43.56 8.04 5.94
C GLY A 273 -43.88 8.58 4.55
N GLY A 274 -43.81 7.70 3.55
CA GLY A 274 -44.18 8.02 2.18
C GLY A 274 -43.73 6.90 1.26
N GLY A 275 -44.69 6.14 0.75
CA GLY A 275 -44.48 4.81 0.17
C GLY A 275 -43.59 4.73 -1.06
N GLY A 276 -42.87 3.61 -1.15
CA GLY A 276 -42.77 2.76 -2.33
C GLY A 276 -41.84 3.21 -3.47
N ALA A 277 -40.70 2.52 -3.60
CA ALA A 277 -40.35 1.69 -4.77
C ALA A 277 -38.97 1.06 -4.52
N GLY A 278 -38.81 -0.20 -4.95
CA GLY A 278 -37.78 -1.14 -4.52
C GLY A 278 -36.32 -0.70 -4.71
N SER A 279 -35.50 -1.02 -3.72
CA SER A 279 -34.04 -0.90 -3.76
C SER A 279 -33.45 -2.31 -3.93
N GLU A 280 -32.79 -2.54 -5.07
CA GLU A 280 -32.05 -3.76 -5.36
C GLU A 280 -30.68 -3.69 -4.65
N SER A 281 -30.41 -4.65 -3.78
CA SER A 281 -29.11 -4.79 -3.11
C SER A 281 -28.05 -5.27 -4.10
N PRO A 282 -26.87 -4.63 -4.19
CA PRO A 282 -25.76 -5.16 -4.98
C PRO A 282 -25.01 -6.22 -4.16
N THR A 283 -25.22 -7.49 -4.49
CA THR A 283 -24.33 -8.59 -4.10
C THR A 283 -23.16 -8.67 -5.07
N SER A 284 -21.96 -8.26 -4.65
CA SER A 284 -20.72 -8.68 -5.31
C SER A 284 -19.57 -8.81 -4.31
N SER A 285 -19.57 -9.94 -3.60
CA SER A 285 -18.39 -10.48 -2.94
C SER A 285 -17.73 -11.50 -3.86
N GLU A 286 -16.80 -11.05 -4.70
CA GLU A 286 -15.90 -11.97 -5.40
C GLU A 286 -14.74 -12.34 -4.46
N SER A 287 -14.82 -13.55 -3.91
CA SER A 287 -13.67 -14.22 -3.30
C SER A 287 -12.80 -14.81 -4.42
N PRO A 288 -11.46 -14.80 -4.31
CA PRO A 288 -10.59 -15.44 -5.29
C PRO A 288 -10.60 -16.97 -5.07
N THR A 289 -11.37 -17.69 -5.88
CA THR A 289 -11.26 -19.14 -5.99
C THR A 289 -10.01 -19.51 -6.78
N GLY A 290 -9.13 -20.32 -6.18
CA GLY A 290 -7.96 -20.88 -6.84
C GLY A 290 -8.37 -21.73 -8.04
N GLY A 291 -7.80 -21.41 -9.21
CA GLY A 291 -7.94 -22.21 -10.42
C GLY A 291 -7.15 -23.51 -10.31
N GLY A 292 -7.87 -24.62 -10.18
CA GLY A 292 -7.37 -25.95 -10.49
C GLY A 292 -7.30 -26.13 -12.00
N GLY A 293 -6.11 -26.45 -12.51
CA GLY A 293 -5.89 -26.94 -13.86
C GLY A 293 -5.86 -28.47 -13.85
N THR A 294 -6.78 -29.08 -14.59
CA THR A 294 -6.79 -30.51 -14.93
C THR A 294 -6.48 -30.69 -16.43
N GLY A 295 -5.76 -31.78 -16.72
CA GLY A 295 -5.44 -32.29 -18.05
C GLY A 295 -3.92 -32.30 -18.28
N GLY A 296 -3.22 -33.43 -18.36
CA GLY A 296 -3.60 -34.83 -18.47
C GLY A 296 -2.63 -35.46 -19.48
N GLU A 297 -1.88 -36.49 -19.10
CA GLU A 297 -1.35 -37.51 -19.99
C GLU A 297 -0.83 -38.68 -19.16
N GLY A 298 -1.25 -39.88 -19.55
CA GLY A 298 -1.04 -41.11 -18.79
C GLY A 298 0.35 -41.69 -18.97
N SER A 299 0.77 -42.47 -17.97
CA SER A 299 1.67 -43.59 -18.18
C SER A 299 1.37 -44.64 -17.11
N GLU A 300 0.85 -45.78 -17.55
CA GLU A 300 0.73 -46.99 -16.77
C GLU A 300 2.13 -47.53 -16.45
N ILE A 301 2.48 -47.67 -15.17
CA ILE A 301 3.44 -48.69 -14.74
C ILE A 301 2.91 -49.36 -13.47
N SER A 302 2.75 -50.67 -13.61
CA SER A 302 2.36 -51.70 -12.66
C SER A 302 3.49 -52.02 -11.66
N GLY A 303 3.10 -52.46 -10.46
CA GLY A 303 3.94 -53.14 -9.46
C GLY A 303 4.40 -52.18 -8.36
N GLY A 304 4.33 -52.49 -7.08
CA GLY A 304 4.15 -53.75 -6.39
C GLY A 304 4.82 -53.59 -5.02
N GLU A 305 4.18 -54.20 -4.02
CA GLU A 305 4.80 -54.62 -2.76
C GLU A 305 5.05 -53.58 -1.66
N THR A 306 4.50 -53.98 -0.51
CA THR A 306 4.58 -53.40 0.81
C THR A 306 5.70 -54.16 1.52
N GLU A 307 6.77 -53.50 1.93
CA GLU A 307 7.66 -54.07 2.94
C GLU A 307 8.11 -53.03 3.96
N THR A 308 8.16 -53.54 5.19
CA THR A 308 8.46 -52.86 6.44
C THR A 308 9.80 -53.40 6.91
N SER A 309 10.79 -52.54 7.15
CA SER A 309 11.95 -52.68 8.07
C SER A 309 12.90 -51.52 7.75
N GLY A 310 13.64 -50.88 8.66
CA GLY A 310 14.24 -51.34 9.90
C GLY A 310 15.75 -51.23 9.74
N GLY A 311 16.40 -50.39 10.55
CA GLY A 311 17.80 -50.61 10.96
C GLY A 311 18.94 -49.90 10.21
N GLU A 312 19.68 -49.12 11.00
CA GLU A 312 21.16 -49.14 11.11
C GLU A 312 22.07 -48.35 10.13
N THR A 313 22.68 -47.31 10.73
CA THR A 313 24.12 -46.99 10.79
C THR A 313 25.07 -47.43 9.66
N GLY A 314 25.86 -46.49 9.15
CA GLY A 314 27.17 -46.79 8.56
C GLY A 314 27.81 -45.63 7.79
N THR A 315 28.67 -44.89 8.52
CA THR A 315 29.97 -44.30 8.14
C THR A 315 30.47 -44.27 6.69
N SER A 316 31.04 -43.12 6.34
CA SER A 316 32.32 -42.92 5.61
C SER A 316 32.41 -43.35 4.14
N GLU A 317 32.56 -42.37 3.24
CA GLU A 317 33.68 -42.43 2.29
C GLU A 317 34.06 -41.05 1.72
N LYS A 318 35.37 -40.84 1.63
CA LYS A 318 36.07 -39.69 1.06
C LYS A 318 36.02 -39.77 -0.46
N CYS A 319 35.86 -38.63 -1.13
CA CYS A 319 36.37 -38.47 -2.50
C CYS A 319 37.40 -37.36 -2.54
N ASN A 320 38.52 -37.75 -3.14
CA ASN A 320 39.82 -37.14 -3.17
C ASN A 320 39.95 -36.26 -4.43
N ASN A 321 40.97 -35.40 -4.42
CA ASN A 321 41.36 -34.51 -5.51
C ASN A 321 41.56 -35.22 -6.86
N GLY A 322 41.19 -34.53 -7.95
CA GLY A 322 41.53 -34.89 -9.33
C GLY A 322 41.76 -33.66 -10.19
N VAL A 323 43.03 -33.42 -10.54
CA VAL A 323 43.53 -32.43 -11.49
C VAL A 323 43.25 -32.90 -12.94
N GLY A 324 42.79 -32.02 -13.82
CA GLY A 324 42.65 -32.32 -15.25
C GLY A 324 42.38 -31.06 -16.10
N ASN A 325 43.24 -30.84 -17.11
CA ASN A 325 43.24 -29.71 -18.04
C ASN A 325 42.22 -29.90 -19.21
N GLY A 326 41.34 -28.91 -19.42
CA GLY A 326 40.63 -28.44 -20.65
C GLY A 326 39.93 -29.44 -21.61
N PRO A 327 39.19 -29.00 -22.67
CA PRO A 327 38.68 -27.65 -23.04
C PRO A 327 37.16 -27.61 -23.45
N GLU A 328 36.67 -26.44 -23.88
CA GLU A 328 35.40 -26.15 -24.61
C GLU A 328 34.07 -26.09 -23.83
N GLY A 329 33.47 -24.89 -23.64
CA GLY A 329 32.23 -24.45 -24.34
C GLY A 329 31.00 -24.65 -23.42
N CYS A 330 30.04 -23.76 -23.17
CA CYS A 330 29.51 -22.57 -23.83
C CYS A 330 28.94 -21.63 -22.73
N SER A 331 29.12 -20.32 -22.88
CA SER A 331 28.42 -19.31 -22.07
C SER A 331 27.65 -18.37 -23.03
N PRO A 332 26.32 -18.20 -22.88
CA PRO A 332 25.60 -17.20 -23.65
C PRO A 332 25.75 -15.81 -23.02
N ASN A 333 26.02 -14.86 -23.92
CA ASN A 333 26.04 -13.43 -23.70
C ASN A 333 24.75 -12.92 -23.06
N ASP A 334 24.88 -12.11 -22.01
CA ASP A 334 23.98 -10.99 -21.75
C ASP A 334 24.82 -9.72 -21.62
N LYS A 335 24.61 -8.80 -22.57
CA LYS A 335 25.11 -7.43 -22.54
C LYS A 335 23.99 -6.57 -22.02
N ASP A 336 24.17 -5.97 -20.85
CA ASP A 336 23.65 -4.64 -20.55
C ASP A 336 24.63 -3.96 -19.59
N ASN A 337 25.26 -2.91 -20.11
CA ASN A 337 26.30 -2.11 -19.47
C ASN A 337 25.66 -1.11 -18.51
N ASP A 338 26.10 -1.10 -17.24
CA ASP A 338 26.10 0.09 -16.38
C ASP A 338 27.23 -0.07 -15.34
N GLU A 339 28.48 -0.16 -15.82
CA GLU A 339 29.65 -0.06 -14.96
C GLU A 339 30.17 1.39 -14.91
N CYS A 340 30.24 1.93 -13.70
CA CYS A 340 31.03 3.09 -13.35
C CYS A 340 32.51 2.67 -13.35
N PRO A 341 33.44 3.29 -14.11
CA PRO A 341 34.81 2.82 -14.17
C PRO A 341 35.53 3.05 -12.85
N THR A 342 36.01 1.97 -12.25
CA THR A 342 36.95 1.98 -11.12
C THR A 342 38.31 2.48 -11.59
N GLY A 343 38.70 3.68 -11.18
CA GLY A 343 40.02 4.20 -11.56
C GLY A 343 40.41 5.57 -11.01
N ALA A 344 40.18 5.87 -9.73
CA ALA A 344 40.98 6.80 -8.91
C ALA A 344 40.36 6.94 -7.50
N PRO A 345 41.14 6.87 -6.39
CA PRO A 345 40.62 7.18 -5.08
C PRO A 345 40.37 8.70 -4.96
N GLY A 346 39.10 9.12 -4.94
CA GLY A 346 38.72 10.48 -4.54
C GLY A 346 37.72 11.24 -5.42
N ALA A 347 37.17 10.66 -6.49
CA ALA A 347 36.13 11.33 -7.28
C ALA A 347 34.72 10.86 -6.85
N PRO A 348 33.88 11.73 -6.25
CA PRO A 348 32.51 11.37 -5.88
C PRO A 348 31.65 11.12 -7.13
N CYS A 349 30.79 10.10 -7.06
CA CYS A 349 29.87 9.75 -8.13
C CYS A 349 28.93 10.91 -8.48
N ARG A 350 28.48 10.99 -9.74
CA ARG A 350 27.64 12.08 -10.29
C ARG A 350 26.43 12.44 -9.41
N ALA A 351 25.84 11.45 -8.74
CA ALA A 351 24.72 11.63 -7.82
C ALA A 351 25.06 12.46 -6.55
N GLU A 352 26.29 12.37 -6.02
CA GLU A 352 26.72 13.20 -4.88
C GLU A 352 26.99 14.65 -5.31
N LYS A 353 27.46 14.87 -6.54
CA LYS A 353 27.70 16.21 -7.07
C LYS A 353 26.37 16.97 -7.26
N GLU A 354 25.35 16.29 -7.77
CA GLU A 354 24.00 16.86 -7.96
C GLU A 354 23.30 17.15 -6.61
N ALA A 355 23.49 16.29 -5.60
CA ALA A 355 22.96 16.53 -4.26
C ALA A 355 23.61 17.75 -3.58
N LYS A 356 24.92 17.94 -3.76
CA LYS A 356 25.67 19.06 -3.18
C LYS A 356 25.31 20.40 -3.84
N GLU A 357 25.13 20.40 -5.16
CA GLU A 357 24.72 21.60 -5.91
C GLU A 357 23.30 22.05 -5.55
N LYS A 358 22.37 21.10 -5.34
CA LYS A 358 21.01 21.40 -4.89
C LYS A 358 20.98 22.01 -3.48
N ALA A 359 21.77 21.46 -2.55
CA ALA A 359 21.85 21.97 -1.18
C ALA A 359 22.45 23.40 -1.12
N GLU A 360 23.43 23.71 -1.97
CA GLU A 360 24.02 25.06 -2.02
C GLU A 360 23.02 26.10 -2.57
N LYS A 361 22.18 25.71 -3.55
CA LYS A 361 21.16 26.60 -4.11
C LYS A 361 20.05 26.93 -3.12
N GLU A 362 19.59 25.94 -2.35
CA GLU A 362 18.58 26.13 -1.30
C GLU A 362 19.09 27.00 -0.14
N ALA A 363 20.39 26.93 0.18
CA ALA A 363 21.00 27.78 1.20
C ALA A 363 21.07 29.26 0.76
N LYS A 364 21.45 29.53 -0.50
CA LYS A 364 21.50 30.91 -1.04
C LYS A 364 20.12 31.57 -1.09
N GLU A 365 19.08 30.82 -1.47
CA GLU A 365 17.71 31.36 -1.53
C GLU A 365 17.16 31.72 -0.13
N LYS A 366 17.55 30.98 0.91
CA LYS A 366 17.18 31.32 2.30
C LYS A 366 17.87 32.59 2.79
N GLU A 367 19.15 32.78 2.46
CA GLU A 367 19.91 33.96 2.88
C GLU A 367 19.39 35.24 2.19
N GLU A 368 18.94 35.14 0.94
CA GLU A 368 18.35 36.26 0.20
C GLU A 368 17.00 36.69 0.80
N LYS A 369 16.12 35.74 1.13
CA LYS A 369 14.83 36.03 1.80
C LYS A 369 15.00 36.65 3.19
N GLU A 370 16.07 36.29 3.91
CA GLU A 370 16.33 36.87 5.23
C GLU A 370 16.82 38.34 5.14
N LYS A 371 17.57 38.69 4.08
CA LYS A 371 17.99 40.07 3.82
C LYS A 371 16.79 40.96 3.47
N ASP A 372 15.89 40.48 2.63
CA ASP A 372 14.67 41.22 2.25
C ASP A 372 13.73 41.45 3.44
N SER A 373 13.67 40.52 4.39
CA SER A 373 12.87 40.68 5.61
C SER A 373 13.43 41.75 6.54
N LYS A 374 14.77 41.85 6.64
CA LYS A 374 15.43 42.84 7.52
C LYS A 374 15.40 44.26 6.94
N GLU A 375 15.37 44.42 5.62
CA GLU A 375 15.28 45.74 4.99
C GLU A 375 13.87 46.37 5.15
N ASN A 376 12.81 45.55 5.24
CA ASN A 376 11.45 46.05 5.44
C ASN A 376 11.12 46.44 6.90
N GLU A 377 11.87 45.97 7.89
CA GLU A 377 11.69 46.38 9.29
C GLU A 377 12.34 47.74 9.61
N GLY A 378 13.29 48.21 8.79
CA GLY A 378 13.97 49.50 8.99
C GLY A 378 13.26 50.74 8.41
N LYS A 379 12.08 50.57 7.79
CA LYS A 379 11.30 51.66 7.15
C LYS A 379 9.95 51.95 7.85
N LYS A 380 9.71 51.38 9.02
CA LYS A 380 8.64 51.79 9.94
C LYS A 380 9.23 52.63 11.06
#